data_AF-A0AAD8HZ99-F1
#
_entry.id   AF-A0AAD8HZ99-F1
#
_cell.length_a   1.000
_cell.length_b   1.000
_cell.length_c   1.000
_cell.angle_alpha   90.00
_cell.angle_beta   90.00
_cell.angle_gamma   90.00
#
_symmetry.space_group_name_H-M   'P 1'
#
loop_
_entity.id
_entity.type
_entity.pdbx_description
1 polymer ?
#
loop_
_entity_poly.entity_id
_entity_poly.type
_entity_poly.pdbx_seq_one_letter_code
_entity_poly.pdbx_strand_id
1 'polypeptide(L)'
;MATIVHISPLTTGFRSIVRRFSPGKTKFVTACKSVIKSSAGISLSPEPIIRRSGNYQPCMWDNKFLQSLKSGYAGENSEVRASELKEVVEFKLKNVVDPLDQLELIDHLQKLGVDYHFHDEIERALKNIYSNTDKLEKNLHATALRFRLLRGRGYDVSQEDFKGFTENERFKECLGEDVKGILSLYEASYYSIEGESLIEEACSFTTKILKERVNNIDDSYLSMQVKHSLELPLQWRIPRFEARWYMDLYENSDNIIPEVLKLAKLDFNIVQGLNQEELKELSRWWDRTSPGNKLEFARDRLAASFLWGVGITSLPQHGYCRLQITKAIQIISVIDDVYDVYGTLEELELFTKVIERWDITAMEELPDYMKICFLALYNSIHEMAYDILKEKNLDVLAPLSRTVINLLKHYLVEARWYHSGYKPTLDEYLNNASTTISGPVMAIQSYICTANPIKKEAMKYIEEIPDIVRLASEIFRLADDYGTSSDELARGDVPKSIQCYMNDTGVSEEVARKHMKGLMKQKWAKLIQCRYSKDYPLSWSFVEIILNLVRTSHCVYNAGNDGFGVEDEEALYSLFIEPIPLQ
;
A
#
# COMPACT_ATOMS: atom_id res chain seq x y z
N MET A 1 44.12 7.77 -29.83
CA MET A 1 44.79 6.91 -28.84
C MET A 1 43.83 6.70 -27.70
N ALA A 2 43.30 5.49 -27.61
CA ALA A 2 42.37 5.03 -26.58
C ALA A 2 43.12 4.74 -25.26
N THR A 3 42.44 4.85 -24.12
CA THR A 3 42.45 3.90 -22.98
C THR A 3 41.29 4.33 -22.05
N ILE A 4 40.09 3.80 -22.23
CA ILE A 4 39.47 2.67 -21.51
C ILE A 4 39.17 3.00 -20.04
N VAL A 5 37.89 3.29 -19.78
CA VAL A 5 37.24 3.34 -18.46
C VAL A 5 36.68 1.95 -18.17
N HIS A 6 37.07 1.37 -17.03
CA HIS A 6 36.56 0.08 -16.57
C HIS A 6 35.14 0.24 -16.01
N ILE A 7 34.20 -0.45 -16.65
CA ILE A 7 32.86 -0.73 -16.13
C ILE A 7 32.96 -2.03 -15.32
N SER A 8 32.57 -2.00 -14.04
CA SER A 8 32.43 -3.20 -13.20
C SER A 8 31.04 -3.80 -13.36
N PRO A 9 30.89 -5.09 -13.66
CA PRO A 9 29.61 -5.77 -13.65
C PRO A 9 29.27 -6.30 -12.25
N LEU A 10 28.03 -6.01 -11.82
CA LEU A 10 27.33 -6.67 -10.73
C LEU A 10 27.34 -8.19 -10.93
N THR A 11 27.86 -8.93 -9.94
CA THR A 11 27.70 -10.39 -9.84
C THR A 11 27.06 -10.71 -8.49
N THR A 12 25.80 -11.17 -8.55
CA THR A 12 25.08 -11.77 -7.45
C THR A 12 25.60 -13.19 -7.23
N GLY A 13 26.28 -13.40 -6.10
CA GLY A 13 26.79 -14.70 -5.68
C GLY A 13 26.16 -15.14 -4.36
N PHE A 14 25.11 -15.97 -4.44
CA PHE A 14 24.61 -16.74 -3.31
C PHE A 14 25.74 -17.56 -2.68
N ARG A 15 26.03 -17.33 -1.39
CA ARG A 15 26.78 -18.27 -0.54
C ARG A 15 26.09 -18.44 0.80
N SER A 16 25.46 -19.60 0.94
CA SER A 16 25.02 -20.19 2.20
C SER A 16 26.21 -20.36 3.15
N ILE A 17 26.14 -19.79 4.35
CA ILE A 17 27.07 -20.11 5.44
C ILE A 17 26.27 -20.76 6.58
N VAL A 18 26.33 -22.09 6.60
CA VAL A 18 26.01 -22.95 7.73
C VAL A 18 27.06 -22.70 8.82
N ARG A 19 26.68 -22.11 9.96
CA ARG A 19 27.54 -22.06 11.16
C ARG A 19 27.24 -23.27 12.05
N ARG A 20 28.19 -24.19 12.09
CA ARG A 20 28.27 -25.31 13.05
C ARG A 20 28.62 -24.80 14.44
N PHE A 21 27.87 -25.23 15.44
CA PHE A 21 28.22 -25.16 16.86
C PHE A 21 29.46 -26.02 17.17
N SER A 22 30.26 -25.59 18.13
CA SER A 22 31.22 -26.46 18.84
C SER A 22 31.25 -26.08 20.33
N PRO A 23 31.27 -27.07 21.25
CA PRO A 23 31.13 -26.84 22.69
C PRO A 23 32.49 -26.67 23.39
N GLY A 24 32.61 -25.62 24.20
CA GLY A 24 33.75 -25.38 25.09
C GLY A 24 33.45 -25.80 26.53
N LYS A 25 34.34 -26.61 27.10
CA LYS A 25 34.21 -27.31 28.38
C LYS A 25 34.35 -26.44 29.64
N THR A 26 33.67 -26.94 30.66
CA THR A 26 33.66 -26.72 32.12
C THR A 26 34.98 -26.37 32.82
N LYS A 27 34.88 -25.55 33.88
CA LYS A 27 35.66 -25.69 35.13
C LYS A 27 34.77 -25.40 36.35
N PHE A 28 34.74 -26.35 37.28
CA PHE A 28 34.17 -26.26 38.63
C PHE A 28 35.16 -25.60 39.59
N VAL A 29 34.67 -24.78 40.54
CA VAL A 29 35.16 -24.75 41.94
C VAL A 29 34.01 -24.41 42.89
N THR A 30 33.92 -25.22 43.95
CA THR A 30 32.95 -25.30 45.04
C THR A 30 33.11 -24.21 46.11
N ALA A 31 32.00 -23.74 46.71
CA ALA A 31 31.94 -23.47 48.16
C ALA A 31 30.48 -23.38 48.64
N CYS A 32 30.07 -24.36 49.45
CA CYS A 32 28.82 -24.37 50.20
C CYS A 32 28.83 -23.32 51.31
N LYS A 33 27.73 -22.58 51.46
CA LYS A 33 27.25 -22.10 52.76
C LYS A 33 25.73 -22.26 52.83
N SER A 34 25.32 -23.21 53.67
CA SER A 34 23.95 -23.44 54.11
C SER A 34 23.46 -22.25 54.95
N VAL A 35 22.36 -21.63 54.54
CA VAL A 35 21.57 -20.75 55.41
C VAL A 35 20.19 -21.35 55.53
N ILE A 36 19.89 -21.86 56.72
CA ILE A 36 18.55 -22.27 57.13
C ILE A 36 17.72 -20.98 57.26
N LYS A 37 16.65 -20.86 56.46
CA LYS A 37 15.61 -19.84 56.67
C LYS A 37 14.28 -20.52 56.98
N SER A 38 13.81 -20.18 58.17
CA SER A 38 12.47 -20.32 58.74
C SER A 38 11.33 -20.31 57.72
N SER A 39 10.46 -21.32 57.81
CA SER A 39 9.15 -21.39 57.18
C SER A 39 8.20 -20.32 57.75
N ALA A 40 7.90 -19.30 56.96
CA ALA A 40 6.82 -18.35 57.21
C ALA A 40 6.05 -18.14 55.91
N GLY A 41 4.74 -18.43 55.95
CA GLY A 41 3.69 -18.04 55.00
C GLY A 41 4.03 -18.10 53.50
N ILE A 42 3.57 -19.15 52.82
CA ILE A 42 3.42 -19.12 51.36
C ILE A 42 2.30 -18.12 51.05
N SER A 43 2.66 -16.85 50.91
CA SER A 43 1.99 -15.98 49.96
C SER A 43 2.33 -16.56 48.60
N LEU A 44 1.37 -17.20 47.93
CA LEU A 44 1.49 -17.49 46.51
C LEU A 44 1.60 -16.13 45.82
N SER A 45 2.84 -15.67 45.58
CA SER A 45 3.08 -14.68 44.55
C SER A 45 2.40 -15.21 43.29
N PRO A 46 1.53 -14.42 42.63
CA PRO A 46 0.96 -14.87 41.36
C PRO A 46 2.11 -15.32 40.46
N GLU A 47 1.96 -16.48 39.82
CA GLU A 47 2.96 -16.96 38.88
C GLU A 47 3.28 -15.82 37.90
N PRO A 48 4.56 -15.59 37.58
CA PRO A 48 4.94 -14.51 36.69
C PRO A 48 4.23 -14.72 35.34
N ILE A 49 3.47 -13.71 34.90
CA ILE A 49 2.83 -13.73 33.58
C ILE A 49 3.93 -13.81 32.54
N ILE A 50 4.01 -14.95 31.84
CA ILE A 50 4.96 -15.14 30.73
C ILE A 50 4.35 -14.53 29.48
N ARG A 51 4.94 -13.43 29.01
CA ARG A 51 4.48 -12.74 27.80
C ARG A 51 5.31 -13.16 26.58
N ARG A 52 4.67 -13.22 25.42
CA ARG A 52 5.36 -13.44 24.14
C ARG A 52 5.97 -12.14 23.66
N SER A 53 6.92 -12.26 22.73
CA SER A 53 7.55 -11.14 22.03
C SER A 53 7.65 -11.48 20.56
N GLY A 54 7.44 -10.47 19.71
CA GLY A 54 7.63 -10.60 18.27
C GLY A 54 9.08 -10.49 17.81
N ASN A 55 10.02 -10.16 18.71
CA ASN A 55 11.44 -9.96 18.41
C ASN A 55 11.67 -8.94 17.29
N TYR A 56 10.92 -7.85 17.32
CA TYR A 56 10.95 -6.82 16.29
C TYR A 56 12.29 -6.07 16.25
N GLN A 57 12.71 -5.71 15.04
CA GLN A 57 13.87 -4.84 14.85
C GLN A 57 13.51 -3.39 15.20
N PRO A 58 14.45 -2.58 15.71
CA PRO A 58 14.24 -1.14 15.92
C PRO A 58 13.79 -0.41 14.65
N CYS A 59 13.22 0.78 14.82
CA CYS A 59 12.91 1.68 13.71
C CYS A 59 14.19 2.04 12.94
N MET A 60 14.11 2.06 11.61
CA MET A 60 15.23 2.39 10.72
C MET A 60 15.77 3.81 10.94
N TRP A 61 14.87 4.77 11.16
CA TRP A 61 15.21 6.19 11.24
C TRP A 61 15.03 6.72 12.65
N ASP A 62 16.13 7.20 13.24
CA ASP A 62 16.04 7.88 14.53
C ASP A 62 15.51 9.32 14.39
N ASN A 63 14.97 9.84 15.50
CA ASN A 63 14.41 11.19 15.55
C ASN A 63 15.44 12.27 15.18
N LYS A 64 16.74 12.09 15.49
CA LYS A 64 17.77 13.08 15.17
C LYS A 64 18.00 13.15 13.66
N PHE A 65 18.06 12.00 12.99
CA PHE A 65 18.16 11.90 11.55
C PHE A 65 16.96 12.59 10.88
N LEU A 66 15.73 12.25 11.27
CA LEU A 66 14.52 12.85 10.71
C LEU A 66 14.47 14.38 10.93
N GLN A 67 14.80 14.87 12.13
CA GLN A 67 14.87 16.31 12.38
C GLN A 67 15.99 17.01 11.60
N SER A 68 17.02 16.28 11.17
CA SER A 68 18.15 16.85 10.42
C SER A 68 17.89 17.03 8.92
N LEU A 69 16.81 16.42 8.39
CA LEU A 69 16.46 16.48 6.97
C LEU A 69 16.34 17.92 6.49
N LYS A 70 16.84 18.21 5.29
CA LYS A 70 16.74 19.54 4.66
C LYS A 70 16.52 19.35 3.17
N SER A 71 15.44 19.92 2.65
CA SER A 71 15.21 19.97 1.20
C SER A 71 15.77 21.28 0.63
N GLY A 72 16.59 21.16 -0.42
CA GLY A 72 17.00 22.29 -1.24
C GLY A 72 15.91 22.79 -2.20
N TYR A 73 14.76 22.12 -2.23
CA TYR A 73 13.66 22.39 -3.17
C TYR A 73 12.45 23.05 -2.51
N ALA A 74 12.47 23.21 -1.18
CA ALA A 74 11.51 24.01 -0.45
C ALA A 74 11.81 25.51 -0.66
N GLY A 75 11.18 26.13 -1.66
CA GLY A 75 11.33 27.57 -1.90
C GLY A 75 10.73 28.08 -3.22
N GLU A 76 10.43 29.38 -3.23
CA GLU A 76 9.75 30.10 -4.31
C GLU A 76 10.40 29.90 -5.69
N ASN A 77 11.74 29.84 -5.75
CA ASN A 77 12.46 29.65 -7.02
C ASN A 77 12.11 28.32 -7.71
N SER A 78 11.94 27.24 -6.96
CA SER A 78 11.58 25.93 -7.51
C SER A 78 10.12 25.92 -7.98
N GLU A 79 9.23 26.57 -7.23
CA GLU A 79 7.81 26.69 -7.56
C GLU A 79 7.56 27.53 -8.82
N VAL A 80 8.29 28.65 -8.97
CA VAL A 80 8.24 29.49 -10.18
C VAL A 80 8.69 28.68 -11.39
N ARG A 81 9.84 28.00 -11.31
CA ARG A 81 10.34 27.18 -12.41
C ARG A 81 9.41 26.01 -12.75
N ALA A 82 8.81 25.38 -11.74
CA ALA A 82 7.80 24.33 -11.96
C ALA A 82 6.57 24.91 -12.67
N SER A 83 6.14 26.11 -12.32
CA SER A 83 4.99 26.78 -12.96
C SER A 83 5.26 27.11 -14.43
N GLU A 84 6.45 27.62 -14.76
CA GLU A 84 6.86 27.85 -16.15
C GLU A 84 6.85 26.55 -16.98
N LEU A 85 7.36 25.45 -16.41
CA LEU A 85 7.35 24.15 -17.07
C LEU A 85 5.93 23.60 -17.25
N LYS A 86 5.03 23.83 -16.28
CA LYS A 86 3.61 23.43 -16.39
C LYS A 86 2.95 24.11 -17.58
N GLU A 87 3.12 25.41 -17.77
CA GLU A 87 2.54 26.14 -18.91
C GLU A 87 3.02 25.56 -20.25
N VAL A 88 4.31 25.21 -20.36
CA VAL A 88 4.88 24.61 -21.57
C VAL A 88 4.29 23.22 -21.84
N VAL A 89 4.18 22.38 -20.81
CA VAL A 89 3.61 21.03 -20.93
C VAL A 89 2.11 21.10 -21.25
N GLU A 90 1.38 22.00 -20.62
CA GLU A 90 -0.04 22.28 -20.89
C GLU A 90 -0.25 22.69 -22.34
N PHE A 91 0.59 23.60 -22.86
CA PHE A 91 0.56 23.98 -24.27
C PHE A 91 0.80 22.78 -25.19
N LYS A 92 1.79 21.94 -24.91
CA LYS A 92 2.05 20.73 -25.72
C LYS A 92 0.83 19.80 -25.71
N LEU A 93 0.27 19.51 -24.54
CA LEU A 93 -0.89 18.62 -24.38
C LEU A 93 -2.12 19.09 -25.18
N LYS A 94 -2.34 20.42 -25.23
CA LYS A 94 -3.46 21.03 -25.99
C LYS A 94 -3.25 21.01 -27.51
N ASN A 95 -2.01 20.98 -27.98
CA ASN A 95 -1.68 21.09 -29.41
C ASN A 95 -1.32 19.76 -30.07
N VAL A 96 -1.37 18.62 -29.36
CA VAL A 96 -1.21 17.31 -29.99
C VAL A 96 -2.40 17.03 -30.91
N VAL A 97 -2.12 16.79 -32.19
CA VAL A 97 -3.14 16.57 -33.22
C VAL A 97 -3.48 15.10 -33.37
N ASP A 98 -2.48 14.22 -33.31
CA ASP A 98 -2.67 12.79 -33.43
C ASP A 98 -3.25 12.20 -32.13
N PRO A 99 -4.36 11.43 -32.19
CA PRO A 99 -4.96 10.85 -30.99
C PRO A 99 -4.08 9.85 -30.23
N LEU A 100 -3.22 9.09 -30.93
CA LEU A 100 -2.31 8.14 -30.29
C LEU A 100 -1.20 8.89 -29.56
N ASP A 101 -0.57 9.88 -30.21
CA ASP A 101 0.43 10.74 -29.56
C ASP A 101 -0.15 11.42 -28.31
N GLN A 102 -1.43 11.82 -28.35
CA GLN A 102 -2.10 12.44 -27.23
C GLN A 102 -2.33 11.43 -26.08
N LEU A 103 -2.69 10.18 -26.39
CA LEU A 103 -2.80 9.11 -25.39
C LEU A 103 -1.44 8.76 -24.78
N GLU A 104 -0.38 8.68 -25.59
CA GLU A 104 0.98 8.41 -25.11
C GLU A 104 1.50 9.52 -24.20
N LEU A 105 1.26 10.80 -24.55
CA LEU A 105 1.59 11.92 -23.68
C LEU A 105 0.84 11.86 -22.34
N ILE A 106 -0.46 11.56 -22.36
CA ILE A 106 -1.25 11.38 -21.13
C ILE A 106 -0.67 10.24 -20.28
N ASP A 107 -0.30 9.12 -20.90
CA ASP A 107 0.31 7.98 -20.21
C ASP A 107 1.66 8.36 -19.57
N HIS A 108 2.49 9.13 -20.28
CA HIS A 108 3.75 9.64 -19.74
C HIS A 108 3.51 10.56 -18.53
N LEU A 109 2.54 11.47 -18.60
CA LEU A 109 2.21 12.37 -17.47
C LEU A 109 1.76 11.58 -16.23
N GLN A 110 0.96 10.52 -16.42
CA GLN A 110 0.51 9.66 -15.33
C GLN A 110 1.65 8.85 -14.73
N LYS A 111 2.44 8.16 -15.57
CA LYS A 111 3.59 7.36 -15.12
C LYS A 111 4.68 8.22 -14.48
N LEU A 112 4.83 9.48 -14.89
CA LEU A 112 5.77 10.43 -14.28
C LEU A 112 5.19 11.15 -13.04
N GLY A 113 3.94 10.86 -12.67
CA GLY A 113 3.30 11.39 -11.46
C GLY A 113 3.03 12.89 -11.47
N VAL A 114 2.85 13.50 -12.65
CA VAL A 114 2.55 14.94 -12.81
C VAL A 114 1.19 15.23 -13.44
N ASP A 115 0.40 14.18 -13.72
CA ASP A 115 -0.93 14.32 -14.33
C ASP A 115 -1.92 15.14 -13.48
N TYR A 116 -1.71 15.17 -12.17
CA TYR A 116 -2.56 15.94 -11.25
C TYR A 116 -2.50 17.46 -11.47
N HIS A 117 -1.49 17.99 -12.17
CA HIS A 117 -1.44 19.40 -12.58
C HIS A 117 -2.31 19.69 -13.82
N PHE A 118 -2.69 18.66 -14.57
CA PHE A 118 -3.32 18.78 -15.89
C PHE A 118 -4.69 18.09 -15.94
N HIS A 119 -5.39 18.02 -14.81
CA HIS A 119 -6.63 17.26 -14.68
C HIS A 119 -7.66 17.65 -15.75
N ASP A 120 -7.93 18.95 -15.92
CA ASP A 120 -8.93 19.45 -16.85
C ASP A 120 -8.54 19.23 -18.32
N GLU A 121 -7.25 19.38 -18.64
CA GLU A 121 -6.69 19.07 -19.96
C GLU A 121 -6.85 17.60 -20.32
N ILE A 122 -6.46 16.71 -19.40
CA ILE A 122 -6.51 15.26 -19.60
C ILE A 122 -7.96 14.81 -19.74
N GLU A 123 -8.88 15.27 -18.88
CA GLU A 123 -10.30 14.94 -18.99
C GLU A 123 -10.90 15.39 -20.33
N ARG A 124 -10.56 16.60 -20.78
CA ARG A 124 -11.04 17.12 -22.07
C ARG A 124 -10.50 16.30 -23.24
N ALA A 125 -9.23 15.93 -23.21
CA ALA A 125 -8.59 15.10 -24.24
C ALA A 125 -9.24 13.71 -24.29
N LEU A 126 -9.35 13.03 -23.14
CA LEU A 126 -9.95 11.69 -23.07
C LEU A 126 -11.43 11.69 -23.47
N LYS A 127 -12.20 12.72 -23.08
CA LYS A 127 -13.59 12.87 -23.54
C LYS A 127 -13.70 13.01 -25.06
N ASN A 128 -12.80 13.76 -25.69
CA ASN A 128 -12.77 13.93 -27.14
C ASN A 128 -12.42 12.62 -27.85
N ILE A 129 -11.45 11.87 -27.32
CA ILE A 129 -11.03 10.55 -27.84
C ILE A 129 -12.13 9.50 -27.65
N TYR A 130 -12.81 9.53 -26.50
CA TYR A 130 -13.96 8.65 -26.24
C TYR A 130 -15.08 8.87 -27.27
N SER A 131 -15.33 10.13 -27.62
CA SER A 131 -16.42 10.51 -28.53
C SER A 131 -16.10 10.31 -30.03
N ASN A 132 -14.82 10.19 -30.41
CA ASN A 132 -14.39 10.14 -31.81
C ASN A 132 -13.47 8.94 -32.07
N THR A 133 -14.04 7.74 -32.14
CA THR A 133 -13.29 6.48 -32.32
C THR A 133 -12.66 6.32 -33.70
N ASP A 134 -13.22 6.95 -34.74
CA ASP A 134 -12.78 6.78 -36.13
C ASP A 134 -11.39 7.37 -36.42
N LYS A 135 -10.88 8.25 -35.55
CA LYS A 135 -9.60 8.94 -35.74
C LYS A 135 -8.40 8.18 -35.19
N LEU A 136 -8.61 7.13 -34.41
CA LEU A 136 -7.52 6.39 -33.78
C LEU A 136 -7.02 5.28 -34.72
N GLU A 137 -5.69 5.14 -34.82
CA GLU A 137 -5.08 4.01 -35.50
C GLU A 137 -5.52 2.69 -34.86
N LYS A 138 -5.97 1.73 -35.68
CA LYS A 138 -6.50 0.44 -35.21
C LYS A 138 -5.41 -0.62 -35.02
N ASN A 139 -4.30 -0.25 -34.39
CA ASN A 139 -3.28 -1.20 -33.97
C ASN A 139 -3.50 -1.66 -32.51
N LEU A 140 -2.81 -2.73 -32.10
CA LEU A 140 -3.02 -3.35 -30.80
C LEU A 140 -2.64 -2.40 -29.65
N HIS A 141 -1.49 -1.72 -29.77
CA HIS A 141 -1.01 -0.76 -28.79
C HIS A 141 -2.01 0.38 -28.56
N ALA A 142 -2.45 1.04 -29.63
CA ALA A 142 -3.38 2.16 -29.57
C ALA A 142 -4.74 1.76 -28.98
N THR A 143 -5.27 0.61 -29.38
CA THR A 143 -6.54 0.09 -28.85
C THR A 143 -6.44 -0.20 -27.37
N ALA A 144 -5.38 -0.89 -26.94
CA ALA A 144 -5.16 -1.23 -25.54
C ALA A 144 -4.88 0.00 -24.66
N LEU A 145 -4.07 0.94 -25.15
CA LEU A 145 -3.78 2.19 -24.45
C LEU A 145 -5.03 3.04 -24.26
N ARG A 146 -5.84 3.21 -25.33
CA ARG A 146 -7.14 3.89 -25.25
C ARG A 146 -8.05 3.22 -24.23
N PHE A 147 -8.21 1.91 -24.32
CA PHE A 147 -9.04 1.13 -23.39
C PHE A 147 -8.62 1.38 -21.93
N ARG A 148 -7.32 1.24 -21.65
CA ARG A 148 -6.75 1.43 -20.32
C ARG A 148 -7.00 2.83 -19.77
N LEU A 149 -6.64 3.87 -20.52
CA LEU A 149 -6.73 5.27 -20.05
C LEU A 149 -8.19 5.69 -19.82
N LEU A 150 -9.09 5.32 -20.73
CA LEU A 150 -10.51 5.61 -20.61
C LEU A 150 -11.16 4.86 -19.44
N ARG A 151 -10.90 3.56 -19.27
CA ARG A 151 -11.37 2.82 -18.09
C ARG A 151 -10.78 3.34 -16.79
N GLY A 152 -9.52 3.77 -16.84
CA GLY A 152 -8.84 4.45 -15.75
C GLY A 152 -9.59 5.70 -15.26
N ARG A 153 -10.31 6.40 -16.14
CA ARG A 153 -11.17 7.56 -15.81
C ARG A 153 -12.66 7.22 -15.68
N GLY A 154 -13.04 5.95 -15.68
CA GLY A 154 -14.43 5.52 -15.48
C GLY A 154 -15.32 5.62 -16.73
N TYR A 155 -14.74 5.76 -17.93
CA TYR A 155 -15.48 5.63 -19.17
C TYR A 155 -15.81 4.15 -19.45
N ASP A 156 -17.03 3.91 -19.90
CA ASP A 156 -17.52 2.59 -20.29
C ASP A 156 -17.01 2.24 -21.69
N VAL A 157 -15.87 1.55 -21.74
CA VAL A 157 -15.27 1.06 -22.99
C VAL A 157 -15.46 -0.44 -23.08
N SER A 158 -16.01 -0.92 -24.19
CA SER A 158 -16.35 -2.32 -24.38
C SER A 158 -15.12 -3.18 -24.73
N GLN A 159 -15.07 -4.41 -24.20
CA GLN A 159 -14.09 -5.43 -24.63
C GLN A 159 -14.17 -5.76 -26.12
N GLU A 160 -15.32 -5.46 -26.76
CA GLU A 160 -15.58 -5.68 -28.18
C GLU A 160 -14.60 -4.97 -29.10
N ASP A 161 -13.98 -3.87 -28.63
CA ASP A 161 -12.93 -3.15 -29.35
C ASP A 161 -11.74 -4.07 -29.72
N PHE A 162 -11.55 -5.18 -28.99
CA PHE A 162 -10.47 -6.14 -29.25
C PHE A 162 -10.82 -7.25 -30.24
N LYS A 163 -12.07 -7.37 -30.72
CA LYS A 163 -12.49 -8.49 -31.60
C LYS A 163 -11.67 -8.60 -32.88
N GLY A 164 -11.19 -7.48 -33.43
CA GLY A 164 -10.32 -7.47 -34.62
C GLY A 164 -8.99 -8.23 -34.44
N PHE A 165 -8.54 -8.38 -33.20
CA PHE A 165 -7.30 -9.06 -32.82
C PHE A 165 -7.50 -10.55 -32.50
N THR A 166 -8.73 -11.06 -32.66
CA THR A 166 -9.09 -12.43 -32.27
C THR A 166 -9.40 -13.33 -33.48
N GLU A 167 -9.25 -14.63 -33.30
CA GLU A 167 -9.73 -15.69 -34.19
C GLU A 167 -10.33 -16.80 -33.31
N ASN A 168 -11.58 -17.21 -33.56
CA ASN A 168 -12.31 -18.17 -32.72
C ASN A 168 -12.31 -17.81 -31.22
N GLU A 169 -12.58 -16.53 -30.90
CA GLU A 169 -12.63 -16.00 -29.53
C GLU A 169 -11.30 -16.09 -28.75
N ARG A 170 -10.16 -16.19 -29.45
CA ARG A 170 -8.82 -16.16 -28.85
C ARG A 170 -7.93 -15.14 -29.56
N PHE A 171 -7.03 -14.48 -28.85
CA PHE A 171 -6.05 -13.60 -29.49
C PHE A 171 -5.15 -14.36 -30.48
N LYS A 172 -4.91 -13.76 -31.64
CA LYS A 172 -4.08 -14.34 -32.71
C LYS A 172 -2.63 -14.47 -32.25
N GLU A 173 -2.03 -15.65 -32.42
CA GLU A 173 -0.64 -15.91 -32.00
C GLU A 173 0.38 -14.99 -32.69
N CYS A 174 0.11 -14.56 -33.93
CA CYS A 174 0.97 -13.63 -34.66
C CYS A 174 1.13 -12.26 -33.99
N LEU A 175 0.21 -11.87 -33.10
CA LEU A 175 0.34 -10.64 -32.31
C LEU A 175 1.54 -10.68 -31.36
N GLY A 176 2.04 -11.87 -31.03
CA GLY A 176 3.19 -12.04 -30.17
C GLY A 176 4.45 -11.35 -30.68
N GLU A 177 4.54 -11.06 -31.98
CA GLU A 177 5.66 -10.32 -32.58
C GLU A 177 5.70 -8.84 -32.18
N ASP A 178 4.53 -8.22 -31.95
CA ASP A 178 4.41 -6.84 -31.47
C ASP A 178 4.46 -6.79 -29.93
N VAL A 179 5.68 -6.81 -29.39
CA VAL A 179 5.89 -6.80 -27.92
C VAL A 179 5.30 -5.54 -27.26
N LYS A 180 5.35 -4.37 -27.92
CA LYS A 180 4.77 -3.12 -27.40
C LYS A 180 3.25 -3.22 -27.32
N GLY A 181 2.59 -3.75 -28.35
CA GLY A 181 1.15 -4.02 -28.36
C GLY A 181 0.74 -5.05 -27.30
N ILE A 182 1.49 -6.14 -27.17
CA ILE A 182 1.25 -7.18 -26.15
C ILE A 182 1.38 -6.62 -24.73
N LEU A 183 2.42 -5.83 -24.46
CA LEU A 183 2.59 -5.17 -23.17
C LEU A 183 1.41 -4.22 -22.87
N SER A 184 0.96 -3.49 -23.87
CA SER A 184 -0.16 -2.56 -23.72
C SER A 184 -1.47 -3.29 -23.43
N LEU A 185 -1.71 -4.41 -24.12
CA LEU A 185 -2.86 -5.28 -23.86
C LEU A 185 -2.77 -5.96 -22.48
N TYR A 186 -1.57 -6.36 -22.05
CA TYR A 186 -1.33 -6.87 -20.70
C TYR A 186 -1.79 -5.85 -19.66
N GLU A 187 -1.31 -4.61 -19.75
CA GLU A 187 -1.69 -3.54 -18.81
C GLU A 187 -3.18 -3.18 -18.88
N ALA A 188 -3.75 -3.15 -20.08
CA ALA A 188 -5.19 -2.93 -20.27
C ALA A 188 -6.04 -4.05 -19.62
N SER A 189 -5.54 -5.29 -19.62
CA SER A 189 -6.28 -6.44 -19.08
C SER A 189 -6.51 -6.38 -17.57
N TYR A 190 -5.71 -5.61 -16.83
CA TYR A 190 -5.91 -5.39 -15.39
C TYR A 190 -7.02 -4.38 -15.05
N TYR A 191 -7.68 -3.82 -16.07
CA TYR A 191 -8.91 -3.04 -15.94
C TYR A 191 -10.16 -3.86 -16.30
N SER A 192 -10.06 -5.20 -16.34
CA SER A 192 -11.18 -6.12 -16.51
C SER A 192 -12.23 -5.92 -15.42
N ILE A 193 -13.51 -6.05 -15.78
CA ILE A 193 -14.63 -6.16 -14.83
C ILE A 193 -15.26 -7.57 -14.91
N GLU A 194 -16.10 -7.93 -13.94
CA GLU A 194 -16.72 -9.27 -13.88
C GLU A 194 -17.56 -9.55 -15.14
N GLY A 195 -17.35 -10.73 -15.74
CA GLY A 195 -18.06 -11.16 -16.96
C GLY A 195 -17.34 -10.87 -18.28
N GLU A 196 -16.14 -10.30 -18.26
CA GLU A 196 -15.37 -9.99 -19.47
C GLU A 196 -14.38 -11.09 -19.86
N SER A 197 -14.91 -12.19 -20.38
CA SER A 197 -14.13 -13.36 -20.77
C SER A 197 -13.03 -13.05 -21.79
N LEU A 198 -13.23 -12.07 -22.69
CA LEU A 198 -12.20 -11.71 -23.68
C LEU A 198 -11.02 -10.98 -23.01
N ILE A 199 -11.28 -10.13 -22.01
CA ILE A 199 -10.21 -9.44 -21.28
C ILE A 199 -9.48 -10.41 -20.35
N GLU A 200 -10.18 -11.37 -19.76
CA GLU A 200 -9.57 -12.47 -19.00
C GLU A 200 -8.64 -13.34 -19.88
N GLU A 201 -9.07 -13.64 -21.10
CA GLU A 201 -8.26 -14.33 -22.11
C GLU A 201 -7.06 -13.46 -22.53
N ALA A 202 -7.25 -12.16 -22.75
CA ALA A 202 -6.18 -11.20 -23.04
C ALA A 202 -5.08 -11.25 -21.98
N CYS A 203 -5.46 -11.23 -20.69
CA CYS A 203 -4.51 -11.30 -19.59
C CYS A 203 -3.70 -12.61 -19.63
N SER A 204 -4.38 -13.73 -19.88
CA SER A 204 -3.74 -15.06 -19.93
C SER A 204 -2.79 -15.19 -21.13
N PHE A 205 -3.24 -14.75 -22.31
CA PHE A 205 -2.47 -14.74 -23.55
C PHE A 205 -1.23 -13.87 -23.43
N THR A 206 -1.40 -12.60 -23.03
CA THR A 206 -0.29 -11.65 -22.92
C THR A 206 0.72 -12.05 -21.85
N THR A 207 0.26 -12.54 -20.68
CA THR A 207 1.16 -13.04 -19.63
C THR A 207 2.04 -14.18 -20.13
N LYS A 208 1.48 -15.11 -20.91
CA LYS A 208 2.24 -16.23 -21.49
C LYS A 208 3.32 -15.71 -22.45
N ILE A 209 2.92 -14.89 -23.42
CA ILE A 209 3.83 -14.36 -24.44
C ILE A 209 4.95 -13.52 -23.81
N LEU A 210 4.62 -12.61 -22.88
CA LEU A 210 5.61 -11.76 -22.22
C LEU A 210 6.62 -12.59 -21.42
N LYS A 211 6.19 -13.64 -20.71
CA LYS A 211 7.10 -14.54 -19.98
C LYS A 211 8.03 -15.33 -20.91
N GLU A 212 7.54 -15.76 -22.07
CA GLU A 212 8.35 -16.47 -23.07
C GLU A 212 9.38 -15.54 -23.72
N ARG A 213 9.05 -14.25 -23.88
CA ARG A 213 9.89 -13.27 -24.58
C ARG A 213 10.77 -12.42 -23.67
N VAL A 214 10.53 -12.35 -22.36
CA VAL A 214 11.21 -11.39 -21.44
C VAL A 214 12.74 -11.36 -21.52
N ASN A 215 13.37 -12.50 -21.88
CA ASN A 215 14.82 -12.63 -22.02
C ASN A 215 15.35 -12.42 -23.45
N ASN A 216 14.46 -12.22 -24.43
CA ASN A 216 14.75 -12.16 -25.86
C ASN A 216 14.15 -10.89 -26.51
N ILE A 217 14.13 -9.77 -25.77
CA ILE A 217 13.72 -8.45 -26.27
C ILE A 217 15.01 -7.64 -26.47
N ASP A 218 15.31 -7.28 -27.72
CA ASP A 218 16.52 -6.53 -28.08
C ASP A 218 16.48 -5.08 -27.60
N ASP A 219 15.29 -4.48 -27.60
CA ASP A 219 15.06 -3.15 -27.07
C ASP A 219 15.16 -3.17 -25.53
N SER A 220 16.24 -2.59 -24.99
CA SER A 220 16.48 -2.54 -23.54
C SER A 220 15.40 -1.79 -22.78
N TYR A 221 14.86 -0.70 -23.36
CA TYR A 221 13.82 0.11 -22.74
C TYR A 221 12.54 -0.73 -22.60
N LEU A 222 12.12 -1.38 -23.68
CA LEU A 222 10.94 -2.26 -23.69
C LEU A 222 11.15 -3.50 -22.81
N SER A 223 12.36 -4.08 -22.81
CA SER A 223 12.70 -5.22 -21.95
C SER A 223 12.51 -4.90 -20.46
N MET A 224 12.96 -3.71 -20.03
CA MET A 224 12.78 -3.24 -18.65
C MET A 224 11.31 -3.03 -18.31
N GLN A 225 10.52 -2.43 -19.23
CA GLN A 225 9.08 -2.27 -19.03
C GLN A 225 8.35 -3.61 -18.88
N VAL A 226 8.69 -4.60 -19.72
CA VAL A 226 8.08 -5.93 -19.65
C VAL A 226 8.42 -6.62 -18.33
N LYS A 227 9.69 -6.57 -17.89
CA LYS A 227 10.11 -7.15 -16.59
C LYS A 227 9.36 -6.52 -15.43
N HIS A 228 9.30 -5.19 -15.41
CA HIS A 228 8.58 -4.43 -14.38
C HIS A 228 7.09 -4.78 -14.37
N SER A 229 6.44 -4.78 -15.53
CA SER A 229 5.00 -5.07 -15.63
C SER A 229 4.65 -6.51 -15.22
N LEU A 230 5.53 -7.49 -15.51
CA LEU A 230 5.37 -8.88 -15.08
C LEU A 230 5.58 -9.10 -13.58
N GLU A 231 6.34 -8.23 -12.92
CA GLU A 231 6.49 -8.25 -11.46
C GLU A 231 5.18 -7.79 -10.80
N LEU A 232 4.67 -6.64 -11.24
CA LEU A 232 3.39 -6.08 -10.79
C LEU A 232 2.85 -5.19 -11.92
N PRO A 233 1.59 -5.34 -12.34
CA PRO A 233 1.00 -4.53 -13.41
C PRO A 233 0.79 -3.08 -12.94
N LEU A 234 0.81 -2.13 -13.88
CA LEU A 234 0.67 -0.70 -13.60
C LEU A 234 -0.56 -0.37 -12.76
N GLN A 235 -1.70 -1.02 -13.02
CA GLN A 235 -2.94 -0.77 -12.28
C GLN A 235 -2.84 -1.12 -10.78
N TRP A 236 -1.90 -1.98 -10.40
CA TRP A 236 -1.68 -2.40 -9.02
C TRP A 236 -0.51 -1.67 -8.35
N ARG A 237 0.17 -0.75 -9.07
CA ARG A 237 1.30 0.02 -8.55
C ARG A 237 0.85 1.34 -7.93
N ILE A 238 1.54 1.76 -6.87
CA ILE A 238 1.39 3.10 -6.30
C ILE A 238 1.93 4.13 -7.32
N PRO A 239 1.13 5.13 -7.76
CA PRO A 239 1.57 6.09 -8.78
C PRO A 239 2.87 6.82 -8.43
N ARG A 240 3.07 7.16 -7.15
CA ARG A 240 4.28 7.87 -6.71
C ARG A 240 5.55 7.03 -6.81
N PHE A 241 5.44 5.72 -6.58
CA PHE A 241 6.59 4.81 -6.64
C PHE A 241 6.92 4.51 -8.09
N GLU A 242 5.87 4.30 -8.90
CA GLU A 242 6.01 4.19 -10.34
C GLU A 242 6.68 5.44 -10.92
N ALA A 243 6.32 6.65 -10.47
CA ALA A 243 6.96 7.88 -10.92
C ALA A 243 8.47 7.90 -10.67
N ARG A 244 8.91 7.45 -9.48
CA ARG A 244 10.34 7.40 -9.16
C ARG A 244 11.09 6.45 -10.10
N TRP A 245 10.55 5.26 -10.33
CA TRP A 245 11.14 4.25 -11.22
C TRP A 245 11.10 4.68 -12.70
N TYR A 246 9.95 5.19 -13.14
CA TYR A 246 9.70 5.53 -14.53
C TYR A 246 10.51 6.74 -14.99
N MET A 247 10.85 7.68 -14.10
CA MET A 247 11.73 8.81 -14.45
C MET A 247 13.11 8.33 -14.94
N ASP A 248 13.72 7.35 -14.26
CA ASP A 248 15.03 6.81 -14.64
C ASP A 248 14.96 6.04 -15.97
N LEU A 249 13.85 5.33 -16.19
CA LEU A 249 13.61 4.65 -17.45
C LEU A 249 13.37 5.66 -18.60
N TYR A 250 12.49 6.64 -18.40
CA TYR A 250 12.07 7.61 -19.43
C TYR A 250 13.18 8.55 -19.86
N GLU A 251 14.17 8.81 -19.00
CA GLU A 251 15.39 9.54 -19.35
C GLU A 251 16.19 8.89 -20.48
N ASN A 252 16.09 7.56 -20.61
CA ASN A 252 16.77 6.78 -21.63
C ASN A 252 15.86 6.44 -22.84
N SER A 253 14.68 7.06 -22.94
CA SER A 253 13.75 6.85 -24.05
C SER A 253 14.16 7.61 -25.30
N ASP A 254 14.08 6.98 -26.48
CA ASP A 254 14.25 7.66 -27.77
C ASP A 254 13.15 8.70 -28.05
N ASN A 255 11.98 8.55 -27.40
CA ASN A 255 10.81 9.44 -27.55
C ASN A 255 10.63 10.39 -26.36
N ILE A 256 11.71 10.70 -25.65
CA ILE A 256 11.67 11.60 -24.49
C ILE A 256 11.13 12.99 -24.87
N ILE A 257 10.21 13.51 -24.05
CA ILE A 257 9.77 14.92 -24.07
C ILE A 257 10.50 15.65 -22.93
N PRO A 258 11.57 16.43 -23.22
CA PRO A 258 12.45 16.96 -22.19
C PRO A 258 11.75 17.84 -21.16
N GLU A 259 10.78 18.65 -21.58
CA GLU A 259 10.05 19.54 -20.66
C GLU A 259 9.16 18.78 -19.69
N VAL A 260 8.60 17.63 -20.13
CA VAL A 260 7.81 16.75 -19.28
C VAL A 260 8.70 16.06 -18.24
N LEU A 261 9.87 15.54 -18.64
CA LEU A 261 10.81 14.93 -17.68
C LEU A 261 11.36 15.97 -16.69
N LYS A 262 11.71 17.17 -17.15
CA LYS A 262 12.19 18.26 -16.28
C LYS A 262 11.12 18.66 -15.26
N LEU A 263 9.86 18.78 -15.68
CA LEU A 263 8.75 19.03 -14.78
C LEU A 263 8.62 17.90 -13.75
N ALA A 264 8.64 16.64 -14.20
CA ALA A 264 8.52 15.47 -13.35
C ALA A 264 9.59 15.41 -12.26
N LYS A 265 10.87 15.56 -12.62
CA LYS A 265 11.97 15.53 -11.65
C LYS A 265 11.88 16.70 -10.65
N LEU A 266 11.57 17.91 -11.12
CA LEU A 266 11.44 19.08 -10.25
C LEU A 266 10.24 18.97 -9.31
N ASP A 267 9.08 18.57 -9.83
CA ASP A 267 7.86 18.35 -9.04
C ASP A 267 8.07 17.25 -8.00
N PHE A 268 8.72 16.14 -8.39
CA PHE A 268 9.04 15.07 -7.47
C PHE A 268 9.85 15.60 -6.27
N ASN A 269 10.90 16.38 -6.52
CA ASN A 269 11.74 16.94 -5.46
C ASN A 269 11.03 17.97 -4.58
N ILE A 270 10.13 18.79 -5.15
CA ILE A 270 9.30 19.72 -4.38
C ILE A 270 8.41 18.94 -3.41
N VAL A 271 7.69 17.94 -3.91
CA VAL A 271 6.79 17.11 -3.10
C VAL A 271 7.57 16.26 -2.08
N GLN A 272 8.77 15.78 -2.43
CA GLN A 272 9.66 15.12 -1.47
C GLN A 272 10.04 16.07 -0.32
N GLY A 273 10.29 17.35 -0.61
CA GLY A 273 10.53 18.35 0.43
C GLY A 273 9.35 18.53 1.39
N LEU A 274 8.11 18.55 0.87
CA LEU A 274 6.90 18.61 1.70
C LEU A 274 6.78 17.36 2.59
N ASN A 275 7.01 16.18 2.01
CA ASN A 275 6.99 14.92 2.74
C ASN A 275 8.05 14.87 3.85
N GLN A 276 9.23 15.47 3.64
CA GLN A 276 10.26 15.57 4.68
C GLN A 276 9.81 16.46 5.86
N GLU A 277 9.08 17.55 5.62
CA GLU A 277 8.52 18.36 6.70
C GLU A 277 7.43 17.61 7.48
N GLU A 278 6.58 16.85 6.77
CA GLU A 278 5.59 15.97 7.39
C GLU A 278 6.26 14.89 8.26
N LEU A 279 7.32 14.24 7.77
CA LEU A 279 8.11 13.27 8.54
C LEU A 279 8.73 13.89 9.79
N LYS A 280 9.21 15.13 9.74
CA LYS A 280 9.70 15.84 10.93
C LYS A 280 8.59 16.07 11.95
N GLU A 281 7.41 16.43 11.50
CA GLU A 281 6.25 16.62 12.38
C GLU A 281 5.85 15.29 13.04
N LEU A 282 5.74 14.23 12.25
CA LEU A 282 5.44 12.88 12.71
C LEU A 282 6.48 12.37 13.69
N SER A 283 7.76 12.60 13.42
CA SER A 283 8.86 12.22 14.32
C SER A 283 8.75 12.93 15.67
N ARG A 284 8.42 14.23 15.69
CA ARG A 284 8.18 14.97 16.95
C ARG A 284 6.93 14.48 17.67
N TRP A 285 5.87 14.19 16.93
CA TRP A 285 4.65 13.63 17.50
C TRP A 285 4.92 12.26 18.11
N TRP A 286 5.62 11.38 17.41
CA TRP A 286 5.91 10.04 17.87
C TRP A 286 6.82 10.04 19.09
N ASP A 287 7.86 10.87 19.11
CA ASP A 287 8.76 11.05 20.27
C ASP A 287 8.01 11.54 21.53
N ARG A 288 7.01 12.43 21.36
CA ARG A 288 6.18 12.97 22.47
C ARG A 288 5.11 11.99 22.95
N THR A 289 4.44 11.33 22.01
CA THR A 289 3.37 10.38 22.29
C THR A 289 3.93 9.06 22.82
N SER A 290 5.20 8.77 22.50
CA SER A 290 5.81 7.45 22.37
C SER A 290 5.35 6.40 23.36
N PRO A 291 4.45 5.50 22.92
CA PRO A 291 4.40 4.15 23.40
C PRO A 291 5.71 3.41 23.09
N GLY A 292 6.41 3.68 21.97
CA GLY A 292 7.63 2.98 21.55
C GLY A 292 8.79 2.98 22.56
N ASN A 293 8.94 4.05 23.37
CA ASN A 293 9.95 4.10 24.45
C ASN A 293 9.51 3.36 25.74
N LYS A 294 8.23 2.97 25.87
CA LYS A 294 7.65 2.30 27.05
C LYS A 294 7.08 0.91 26.75
N LEU A 295 6.81 0.61 25.48
CA LEU A 295 6.21 -0.60 24.95
C LEU A 295 7.23 -1.26 24.02
N GLU A 296 8.35 -1.69 24.58
CA GLU A 296 9.46 -2.33 23.84
C GLU A 296 9.04 -3.60 23.08
N PHE A 297 7.85 -4.15 23.37
CA PHE A 297 7.32 -5.31 22.68
C PHE A 297 6.70 -4.99 21.31
N ALA A 298 6.37 -3.73 21.03
CA ALA A 298 5.62 -3.33 19.84
C ALA A 298 6.54 -2.78 18.74
N ARG A 299 6.09 -2.88 17.50
CA ARG A 299 6.75 -2.38 16.29
C ARG A 299 6.80 -0.84 16.30
N ASP A 300 7.99 -0.30 16.10
CA ASP A 300 8.18 1.11 15.72
C ASP A 300 8.50 1.16 14.22
N ARG A 301 7.52 1.62 13.43
CA ARG A 301 7.52 1.57 11.97
C ARG A 301 7.02 2.89 11.41
N LEU A 302 7.50 4.01 11.97
CA LEU A 302 7.02 5.33 11.58
C LEU A 302 7.30 5.63 10.10
N ALA A 303 8.45 5.19 9.58
CA ALA A 303 8.83 5.37 8.19
C ALA A 303 7.93 4.55 7.25
N ALA A 304 7.75 3.25 7.53
CA ALA A 304 6.80 2.43 6.77
C ALA A 304 5.35 2.92 6.89
N SER A 305 4.93 3.39 8.07
CA SER A 305 3.59 3.98 8.27
C SER A 305 3.40 5.24 7.42
N PHE A 306 4.44 6.07 7.29
CA PHE A 306 4.41 7.25 6.42
C PHE A 306 4.39 6.87 4.95
N LEU A 307 5.15 5.83 4.57
CA LEU A 307 5.12 5.26 3.23
C LEU A 307 3.69 4.84 2.84
N TRP A 308 2.94 4.24 3.77
CA TRP A 308 1.52 3.95 3.56
C TRP A 308 0.67 5.21 3.39
N GLY A 309 0.85 6.23 4.22
CA GLY A 309 0.13 7.50 4.08
C GLY A 309 0.33 8.13 2.70
N VAL A 310 1.58 8.16 2.22
CA VAL A 310 1.93 8.65 0.87
C VAL A 310 1.38 7.74 -0.22
N GLY A 311 1.40 6.42 -0.01
CA GLY A 311 0.84 5.43 -0.92
C GLY A 311 -0.67 5.60 -1.14
N ILE A 312 -1.42 5.83 -0.06
CA ILE A 312 -2.86 6.09 -0.09
C ILE A 312 -3.15 7.44 -0.76
N THR A 313 -2.37 8.48 -0.44
CA THR A 313 -2.54 9.81 -1.05
C THR A 313 -1.25 10.61 -1.20
N SER A 314 -0.70 10.63 -2.42
CA SER A 314 0.52 11.37 -2.75
C SER A 314 0.31 12.84 -3.14
N LEU A 315 -0.94 13.31 -3.24
CA LEU A 315 -1.23 14.67 -3.72
C LEU A 315 -0.75 15.73 -2.69
N PRO A 316 -0.01 16.78 -3.08
CA PRO A 316 0.60 17.72 -2.14
C PRO A 316 -0.40 18.34 -1.14
N GLN A 317 -1.59 18.71 -1.62
CA GLN A 317 -2.66 19.32 -0.82
C GLN A 317 -3.26 18.40 0.25
N HIS A 318 -2.97 17.09 0.22
CA HIS A 318 -3.46 16.12 1.20
C HIS A 318 -2.49 15.88 2.36
N GLY A 319 -1.58 16.81 2.67
CA GLY A 319 -0.61 16.66 3.76
C GLY A 319 -1.24 16.36 5.12
N TYR A 320 -2.33 17.04 5.50
CA TYR A 320 -3.07 16.73 6.72
C TYR A 320 -3.57 15.27 6.75
N CYS A 321 -4.09 14.79 5.63
CA CYS A 321 -4.54 13.40 5.49
C CYS A 321 -3.38 12.41 5.71
N ARG A 322 -2.23 12.64 5.07
CA ARG A 322 -1.04 11.79 5.24
C ARG A 322 -0.59 11.74 6.70
N LEU A 323 -0.58 12.88 7.39
CA LEU A 323 -0.24 12.94 8.82
C LEU A 323 -1.20 12.09 9.66
N GLN A 324 -2.52 12.28 9.49
CA GLN A 324 -3.52 11.56 10.29
C GLN A 324 -3.52 10.05 10.01
N ILE A 325 -3.43 9.64 8.74
CA ILE A 325 -3.33 8.23 8.35
C ILE A 325 -2.07 7.61 8.95
N THR A 326 -0.92 8.28 8.86
CA THR A 326 0.34 7.76 9.41
C THR A 326 0.25 7.56 10.93
N LYS A 327 -0.31 8.55 11.64
CA LYS A 327 -0.56 8.44 13.09
C LYS A 327 -1.45 7.24 13.40
N ALA A 328 -2.52 7.05 12.64
CA ALA A 328 -3.46 5.95 12.83
C ALA A 328 -2.80 4.59 12.57
N ILE A 329 -2.06 4.42 11.48
CA ILE A 329 -1.33 3.18 11.16
C ILE A 329 -0.33 2.85 12.27
N GLN A 330 0.46 3.83 12.72
CA GLN A 330 1.44 3.61 13.79
C GLN A 330 0.76 3.21 15.11
N ILE A 331 -0.33 3.86 15.51
CA ILE A 331 -1.07 3.48 16.72
C ILE A 331 -1.72 2.10 16.57
N ILE A 332 -2.34 1.82 15.42
CA ILE A 332 -3.02 0.55 15.15
C ILE A 332 -2.01 -0.60 15.16
N SER A 333 -0.82 -0.42 14.60
CA SER A 333 0.24 -1.44 14.64
C SER A 333 0.69 -1.79 16.06
N VAL A 334 0.78 -0.80 16.96
CA VAL A 334 1.07 -1.05 18.38
C VAL A 334 -0.08 -1.78 19.06
N ILE A 335 -1.32 -1.44 18.74
CA ILE A 335 -2.49 -2.13 19.29
C ILE A 335 -2.56 -3.56 18.75
N ASP A 336 -2.27 -3.78 17.48
CA ASP A 336 -2.17 -5.11 16.86
C ASP A 336 -1.19 -5.99 17.66
N ASP A 337 0.02 -5.49 17.95
CA ASP A 337 1.01 -6.17 18.80
C ASP A 337 0.55 -6.44 20.24
N VAL A 338 -0.40 -5.66 20.76
CA VAL A 338 -1.04 -5.96 22.04
C VAL A 338 -1.94 -7.19 21.90
N TYR A 339 -2.72 -7.33 20.82
CA TYR A 339 -3.65 -8.44 20.63
C TYR A 339 -2.99 -9.75 20.18
N ASP A 340 -2.05 -9.69 19.25
CA ASP A 340 -1.51 -10.90 18.60
C ASP A 340 -0.23 -11.44 19.30
N VAL A 341 0.47 -10.62 20.08
CA VAL A 341 1.73 -10.97 20.74
C VAL A 341 1.65 -10.84 22.27
N TYR A 342 1.40 -9.64 22.80
CA TYR A 342 1.79 -9.32 24.18
C TYR A 342 0.71 -9.53 25.25
N GLY A 343 -0.54 -9.23 24.93
CA GLY A 343 -1.67 -9.29 25.84
C GLY A 343 -2.09 -10.72 26.18
N THR A 344 -2.60 -10.91 27.40
CA THR A 344 -3.33 -12.14 27.77
C THR A 344 -4.79 -12.03 27.35
N LEU A 345 -5.47 -13.15 27.11
CA LEU A 345 -6.86 -13.12 26.67
C LEU A 345 -7.77 -12.31 27.62
N GLU A 346 -7.60 -12.46 28.94
CA GLU A 346 -8.35 -11.71 29.94
C GLU A 346 -8.10 -10.20 29.86
N GLU A 347 -6.85 -9.79 29.63
CA GLU A 347 -6.50 -8.38 29.41
C GLU A 347 -7.10 -7.84 28.10
N LEU A 348 -7.12 -8.63 27.03
CA LEU A 348 -7.68 -8.23 25.73
C LEU A 348 -9.20 -8.09 25.78
N GLU A 349 -9.89 -8.99 26.48
CA GLU A 349 -11.33 -8.86 26.73
C GLU A 349 -11.66 -7.60 27.53
N LEU A 350 -10.86 -7.30 28.55
CA LEU A 350 -11.01 -6.08 29.33
C LEU A 350 -10.72 -4.82 28.49
N PHE A 351 -9.64 -4.84 27.70
CA PHE A 351 -9.24 -3.73 26.84
C PHE A 351 -10.33 -3.41 25.80
N THR A 352 -10.86 -4.43 25.13
CA THR A 352 -11.97 -4.29 24.18
C THR A 352 -13.19 -3.68 24.85
N LYS A 353 -13.56 -4.16 26.04
CA LYS A 353 -14.71 -3.64 26.82
C LYS A 353 -14.52 -2.19 27.27
N VAL A 354 -13.31 -1.78 27.65
CA VAL A 354 -13.01 -0.37 27.99
C VAL A 354 -13.13 0.51 26.76
N ILE A 355 -12.57 0.10 25.62
CA ILE A 355 -12.66 0.83 24.34
C ILE A 355 -14.11 0.97 23.87
N GLU A 356 -14.93 -0.08 23.99
CA GLU A 356 -16.35 -0.04 23.63
C GLU A 356 -17.14 1.02 24.40
N ARG A 357 -16.79 1.27 25.66
CA ARG A 357 -17.40 2.34 26.46
C ARG A 357 -16.96 3.73 26.01
N TRP A 358 -15.80 3.82 25.36
CA TRP A 358 -15.17 5.07 24.91
C TRP A 358 -15.13 6.15 26.00
N ASP A 359 -14.92 5.73 27.25
CA ASP A 359 -14.93 6.57 28.44
C ASP A 359 -13.52 6.59 29.04
N ILE A 360 -12.93 7.78 29.13
CA ILE A 360 -11.59 7.98 29.68
C ILE A 360 -11.46 7.52 31.15
N THR A 361 -12.55 7.51 31.90
CA THR A 361 -12.54 7.08 33.31
C THR A 361 -12.44 5.57 33.47
N ALA A 362 -12.93 4.80 32.48
CA ALA A 362 -12.85 3.34 32.48
C ALA A 362 -11.42 2.81 32.25
N MET A 363 -10.51 3.68 31.82
CA MET A 363 -9.08 3.37 31.66
C MET A 363 -8.43 2.90 32.97
N GLU A 364 -8.94 3.32 34.14
CA GLU A 364 -8.36 2.91 35.43
C GLU A 364 -8.42 1.40 35.67
N GLU A 365 -9.29 0.70 34.96
CA GLU A 365 -9.41 -0.77 34.99
C GLU A 365 -8.24 -1.47 34.28
N LEU A 366 -7.51 -0.77 33.38
CA LEU A 366 -6.51 -1.37 32.51
C LEU A 366 -5.12 -1.51 33.16
N PRO A 367 -4.31 -2.50 32.75
CA PRO A 367 -2.88 -2.50 33.02
C PRO A 367 -2.19 -1.24 32.46
N ASP A 368 -1.13 -0.77 33.11
CA ASP A 368 -0.45 0.49 32.76
C ASP A 368 -0.04 0.59 31.28
N TYR A 369 0.42 -0.51 30.68
CA TYR A 369 0.82 -0.53 29.27
C TYR A 369 -0.39 -0.32 28.32
N MET A 370 -1.55 -0.88 28.65
CA MET A 370 -2.80 -0.68 27.91
C MET A 370 -3.39 0.71 28.13
N LYS A 371 -3.16 1.35 29.29
CA LYS A 371 -3.54 2.76 29.51
C LYS A 371 -2.83 3.68 28.50
N ILE A 372 -1.56 3.40 28.21
CA ILE A 372 -0.78 4.14 27.20
C ILE A 372 -1.40 3.98 25.81
N CYS A 373 -1.69 2.74 25.40
CA CYS A 373 -2.35 2.46 24.11
C CYS A 373 -3.73 3.13 24.02
N PHE A 374 -4.55 3.01 25.06
CA PHE A 374 -5.87 3.63 25.14
C PHE A 374 -5.78 5.14 24.95
N LEU A 375 -4.92 5.84 25.72
CA LEU A 375 -4.79 7.28 25.64
C LEU A 375 -4.22 7.75 24.31
N ALA A 376 -3.23 7.05 23.76
CA ALA A 376 -2.69 7.39 22.45
C ALA A 376 -3.79 7.35 21.37
N LEU A 377 -4.58 6.27 21.35
CA LEU A 377 -5.70 6.13 20.44
C LEU A 377 -6.78 7.19 20.70
N TYR A 378 -7.26 7.30 21.93
CA TYR A 378 -8.31 8.23 22.33
C TYR A 378 -7.94 9.66 21.95
N ASN A 379 -6.73 10.11 22.30
CA ASN A 379 -6.26 11.46 21.99
C ASN A 379 -6.13 11.70 20.48
N SER A 380 -5.61 10.74 19.71
CA SER A 380 -5.48 10.89 18.25
C SER A 380 -6.83 11.09 17.55
N ILE A 381 -7.84 10.31 17.95
CA ILE A 381 -9.19 10.41 17.38
C ILE A 381 -9.87 11.73 17.79
N HIS A 382 -9.69 12.17 19.03
CA HIS A 382 -10.22 13.46 19.50
C HIS A 382 -9.50 14.65 18.88
N GLU A 383 -8.18 14.58 18.66
CA GLU A 383 -7.41 15.60 17.94
C GLU A 383 -7.97 15.78 16.54
N MET A 384 -8.09 14.69 15.78
CA MET A 384 -8.68 14.73 14.43
C MET A 384 -10.12 15.26 14.43
N ALA A 385 -10.96 14.79 15.35
CA ALA A 385 -12.35 15.27 15.45
C ALA A 385 -12.42 16.77 15.78
N TYR A 386 -11.53 17.26 16.65
CA TYR A 386 -11.44 18.67 17.02
C TYR A 386 -10.99 19.53 15.84
N ASP A 387 -9.97 19.12 15.10
CA ASP A 387 -9.49 19.84 13.91
C ASP A 387 -10.60 19.98 12.87
N ILE A 388 -11.32 18.89 12.57
CA ILE A 388 -12.43 18.89 11.61
C ILE A 388 -13.60 19.75 12.11
N LEU A 389 -13.94 19.67 13.41
CA LEU A 389 -14.97 20.53 13.99
C LEU A 389 -14.58 22.00 13.88
N LYS A 390 -13.34 22.35 14.18
CA LYS A 390 -12.82 23.72 14.14
C LYS A 390 -12.81 24.28 12.70
N GLU A 391 -12.39 23.49 11.72
CA GLU A 391 -12.21 23.96 10.34
C GLU A 391 -13.48 23.84 9.49
N LYS A 392 -14.30 22.81 9.73
CA LYS A 392 -15.45 22.46 8.88
C LYS A 392 -16.79 22.57 9.62
N ASN A 393 -16.79 22.88 10.92
CA ASN A 393 -17.99 22.94 11.77
C ASN A 393 -18.82 21.64 11.71
N LEU A 394 -18.14 20.50 11.65
CA LEU A 394 -18.74 19.18 11.57
C LEU A 394 -18.13 18.26 12.63
N ASP A 395 -18.99 17.69 13.48
CA ASP A 395 -18.59 16.66 14.43
C ASP A 395 -18.46 15.30 13.74
N VAL A 396 -17.25 14.75 13.78
CA VAL A 396 -16.88 13.44 13.21
C VAL A 396 -16.36 12.47 14.27
N LEU A 397 -16.49 12.77 15.56
CA LEU A 397 -15.99 11.91 16.64
C LEU A 397 -16.66 10.53 16.63
N ALA A 398 -17.99 10.50 16.48
CA ALA A 398 -18.77 9.27 16.46
C ALA A 398 -18.39 8.31 15.31
N PRO A 399 -18.28 8.74 14.03
CA PRO A 399 -17.88 7.84 12.95
C PRO A 399 -16.43 7.34 13.09
N LEU A 400 -15.51 8.20 13.55
CA LEU A 400 -14.12 7.80 13.80
C LEU A 400 -14.02 6.73 14.91
N SER A 401 -14.62 7.00 16.07
CA SER A 401 -14.58 6.08 17.22
C SER A 401 -15.27 4.75 16.94
N ARG A 402 -16.46 4.74 16.29
CA ARG A 402 -17.18 3.50 15.96
C ARG A 402 -16.36 2.57 15.07
N THR A 403 -15.65 3.10 14.09
CA THR A 403 -14.86 2.28 13.16
C THR A 403 -13.68 1.62 13.87
N VAL A 404 -13.02 2.34 14.79
CA VAL A 404 -11.95 1.75 15.62
C VAL A 404 -12.48 0.76 16.65
N ILE A 405 -13.61 1.05 17.30
CA ILE A 405 -14.26 0.08 18.20
C ILE A 405 -14.58 -1.21 17.45
N ASN A 406 -15.07 -1.10 16.22
CA ASN A 406 -15.33 -2.27 15.38
C ASN A 406 -14.06 -3.06 15.07
N LEU A 407 -12.94 -2.37 14.74
CA LEU A 407 -11.64 -3.01 14.54
C LEU A 407 -11.22 -3.86 15.74
N LEU A 408 -11.22 -3.27 16.94
CA LEU A 408 -10.74 -3.95 18.15
C LEU A 408 -11.63 -5.13 18.57
N LYS A 409 -12.94 -5.07 18.29
CA LYS A 409 -13.84 -6.23 18.44
C LYS A 409 -13.41 -7.40 17.56
N HIS A 410 -12.99 -7.13 16.33
CA HIS A 410 -12.56 -8.18 15.40
C HIS A 410 -11.15 -8.69 15.74
N TYR A 411 -10.25 -7.86 16.27
CA TYR A 411 -9.00 -8.33 16.87
C TYR A 411 -9.25 -9.29 18.03
N LEU A 412 -10.24 -9.03 18.89
CA LEU A 412 -10.58 -9.93 19.97
C LEU A 412 -11.08 -11.30 19.47
N VAL A 413 -11.76 -11.34 18.32
CA VAL A 413 -12.18 -12.61 17.68
C VAL A 413 -10.96 -13.43 17.29
N GLU A 414 -9.95 -12.83 16.64
CA GLU A 414 -8.73 -13.55 16.27
C GLU A 414 -7.94 -14.00 17.51
N ALA A 415 -7.82 -13.15 18.53
CA ALA A 415 -7.20 -13.53 19.79
C ALA A 415 -7.90 -14.76 20.42
N ARG A 416 -9.24 -14.79 20.42
CA ARG A 416 -10.00 -15.96 20.90
C ARG A 416 -9.76 -17.21 20.06
N TRP A 417 -9.65 -17.08 18.73
CA TRP A 417 -9.30 -18.20 17.87
C TRP A 417 -7.92 -18.75 18.20
N TYR A 418 -6.92 -17.87 18.34
CA TYR A 418 -5.56 -18.25 18.73
C TYR A 418 -5.54 -19.00 20.08
N HIS A 419 -6.14 -18.41 21.12
CA HIS A 419 -6.09 -18.96 22.47
C HIS A 419 -6.89 -20.26 22.63
N SER A 420 -7.96 -20.46 21.86
CA SER A 420 -8.74 -21.71 21.86
C SER A 420 -8.17 -22.80 20.94
N GLY A 421 -7.20 -22.44 20.07
CA GLY A 421 -6.72 -23.31 19.00
C GLY A 421 -7.74 -23.54 17.89
N TYR A 422 -8.79 -22.70 17.81
CA TYR A 422 -9.79 -22.78 16.75
C TYR A 422 -9.16 -22.40 15.41
N LYS A 423 -9.54 -23.13 14.37
CA LYS A 423 -9.09 -22.91 12.99
C LYS A 423 -10.31 -22.53 12.15
N PRO A 424 -10.47 -21.25 11.80
CA PRO A 424 -11.60 -20.83 10.97
C PRO A 424 -11.49 -21.42 9.56
N THR A 425 -12.63 -21.51 8.87
CA THR A 425 -12.64 -21.69 7.41
C THR A 425 -12.11 -20.44 6.71
N LEU A 426 -11.73 -20.52 5.44
CA LEU A 426 -11.29 -19.36 4.66
C LEU A 426 -12.36 -18.26 4.64
N ASP A 427 -13.62 -18.62 4.44
CA ASP A 427 -14.73 -17.66 4.39
C ASP A 427 -14.97 -16.99 5.75
N GLU A 428 -14.97 -17.78 6.84
CA GLU A 428 -15.08 -17.25 8.20
C GLU A 428 -13.92 -16.31 8.54
N TYR A 429 -12.70 -16.71 8.19
CA TYR A 429 -11.50 -15.91 8.37
C TYR A 429 -11.60 -14.60 7.61
N LEU A 430 -11.86 -14.62 6.29
CA LEU A 430 -11.90 -13.40 5.47
C LEU A 430 -13.01 -12.43 5.90
N ASN A 431 -14.15 -12.93 6.38
CA ASN A 431 -15.21 -12.08 6.91
C ASN A 431 -14.72 -11.26 8.12
N ASN A 432 -13.96 -11.87 9.03
CA ASN A 432 -13.35 -11.14 10.16
C ASN A 432 -12.15 -10.29 9.71
N ALA A 433 -11.30 -10.88 8.89
CA ALA A 433 -9.98 -10.37 8.55
C ALA A 433 -10.02 -9.16 7.61
N SER A 434 -11.10 -9.00 6.85
CA SER A 434 -11.38 -7.77 6.09
C SER A 434 -11.54 -6.54 7.00
N THR A 435 -11.91 -6.73 8.28
CA THR A 435 -11.94 -5.65 9.27
C THR A 435 -10.61 -5.54 10.01
N THR A 436 -10.00 -6.65 10.43
CA THR A 436 -8.74 -6.63 11.22
C THR A 436 -7.56 -6.05 10.47
N ILE A 437 -7.56 -6.10 9.13
CA ILE A 437 -6.54 -5.41 8.32
C ILE A 437 -6.63 -3.87 8.38
N SER A 438 -7.59 -3.30 9.13
CA SER A 438 -7.81 -1.86 9.33
C SER A 438 -8.26 -1.06 8.09
N GLY A 439 -8.50 -1.72 6.95
CA GLY A 439 -8.97 -1.09 5.71
C GLY A 439 -10.19 -0.14 5.88
N PRO A 440 -11.24 -0.53 6.63
CA PRO A 440 -12.37 0.36 6.91
C PRO A 440 -11.98 1.62 7.70
N VAL A 441 -11.02 1.53 8.63
CA VAL A 441 -10.51 2.69 9.39
C VAL A 441 -9.78 3.64 8.45
N MET A 442 -8.92 3.10 7.58
CA MET A 442 -8.22 3.91 6.57
C MET A 442 -9.20 4.60 5.62
N ALA A 443 -10.25 3.90 5.20
CA ALA A 443 -11.27 4.46 4.31
C ALA A 443 -12.00 5.66 4.94
N ILE A 444 -12.52 5.53 6.17
CA ILE A 444 -13.29 6.61 6.81
C ILE A 444 -12.41 7.82 7.14
N GLN A 445 -11.20 7.60 7.65
CA GLN A 445 -10.26 8.69 7.97
C GLN A 445 -9.82 9.43 6.71
N SER A 446 -9.45 8.69 5.66
CA SER A 446 -9.08 9.28 4.37
C SER A 446 -10.22 10.12 3.78
N TYR A 447 -11.47 9.67 3.92
CA TYR A 447 -12.63 10.43 3.46
C TYR A 447 -12.76 11.76 4.21
N ILE A 448 -12.74 11.70 5.54
CA ILE A 448 -12.89 12.89 6.40
C ILE A 448 -11.78 13.91 6.14
N CYS A 449 -10.54 13.47 5.91
CA CYS A 449 -9.41 14.35 5.68
C CYS A 449 -9.35 14.95 4.26
N THR A 450 -9.97 14.34 3.25
CA THR A 450 -9.82 14.76 1.84
C THR A 450 -11.10 15.30 1.22
N ALA A 451 -12.27 14.94 1.74
CA ALA A 451 -13.54 15.42 1.19
C ALA A 451 -13.78 16.90 1.50
N ASN A 452 -14.17 17.66 0.49
CA ASN A 452 -14.55 19.07 0.64
C ASN A 452 -15.71 19.42 -0.30
N PRO A 453 -16.96 19.58 0.20
CA PRO A 453 -17.38 19.40 1.59
C PRO A 453 -17.45 17.92 2.00
N ILE A 454 -17.32 17.65 3.30
CA ILE A 454 -17.56 16.33 3.90
C ILE A 454 -19.08 16.10 3.93
N LYS A 455 -19.55 15.00 3.32
CA LYS A 455 -20.98 14.65 3.26
C LYS A 455 -21.31 13.58 4.30
N LYS A 456 -22.37 13.81 5.10
CA LYS A 456 -22.80 12.86 6.14
C LYS A 456 -23.28 11.53 5.55
N GLU A 457 -23.94 11.59 4.40
CA GLU A 457 -24.45 10.42 3.68
C GLU A 457 -23.30 9.53 3.22
N ALA A 458 -22.20 10.13 2.76
CA ALA A 458 -21.01 9.41 2.35
C ALA A 458 -20.25 8.80 3.53
N MET A 459 -20.14 9.52 4.66
CA MET A 459 -19.56 8.94 5.89
C MET A 459 -20.36 7.71 6.34
N LYS A 460 -21.68 7.86 6.45
CA LYS A 460 -22.56 6.75 6.84
C LYS A 460 -22.45 5.57 5.86
N TYR A 461 -22.41 5.87 4.56
CA TYR A 461 -22.21 4.86 3.53
C TYR A 461 -20.90 4.09 3.72
N ILE A 462 -19.78 4.76 4.04
CA ILE A 462 -18.49 4.11 4.31
C ILE A 462 -18.54 3.28 5.60
N GLU A 463 -19.19 3.77 6.66
CA GLU A 463 -19.35 3.05 7.93
C GLU A 463 -20.15 1.75 7.80
N GLU A 464 -21.03 1.65 6.80
CA GLU A 464 -21.76 0.43 6.46
C GLU A 464 -20.89 -0.61 5.72
N ILE A 465 -19.59 -0.30 5.48
CA ILE A 465 -18.59 -1.14 4.82
C ILE A 465 -19.11 -1.68 3.48
N PRO A 466 -19.38 -0.78 2.51
CA PRO A 466 -19.94 -1.15 1.22
C PRO A 466 -18.92 -1.95 0.42
N ASP A 467 -19.37 -2.59 -0.67
CA ASP A 467 -18.53 -3.49 -1.48
C ASP A 467 -17.18 -2.89 -1.88
N ILE A 468 -17.11 -1.59 -2.22
CA ILE A 468 -15.84 -0.92 -2.54
C ILE A 468 -14.84 -0.94 -1.37
N VAL A 469 -15.31 -0.72 -0.13
CA VAL A 469 -14.47 -0.76 1.08
C VAL A 469 -14.16 -2.21 1.47
N ARG A 470 -15.17 -3.08 1.42
CA ARG A 470 -15.03 -4.50 1.74
C ARG A 470 -14.03 -5.19 0.80
N LEU A 471 -14.22 -5.06 -0.51
CA LEU A 471 -13.34 -5.66 -1.53
C LEU A 471 -11.93 -5.09 -1.44
N ALA A 472 -11.77 -3.77 -1.24
CA ALA A 472 -10.45 -3.19 -1.03
C ALA A 472 -9.74 -3.77 0.20
N SER A 473 -10.47 -3.93 1.30
CA SER A 473 -9.92 -4.49 2.54
C SER A 473 -9.62 -5.99 2.40
N GLU A 474 -10.46 -6.77 1.71
CA GLU A 474 -10.20 -8.17 1.41
C GLU A 474 -8.96 -8.36 0.54
N ILE A 475 -8.75 -7.52 -0.48
CA ILE A 475 -7.54 -7.59 -1.31
C ILE A 475 -6.31 -7.20 -0.49
N PHE A 476 -6.40 -6.13 0.31
CA PHE A 476 -5.33 -5.75 1.23
C PHE A 476 -4.97 -6.94 2.15
N ARG A 477 -5.95 -7.55 2.83
CA ARG A 477 -5.72 -8.72 3.68
C ARG A 477 -5.05 -9.87 2.92
N LEU A 478 -5.50 -10.16 1.70
CA LEU A 478 -4.90 -11.23 0.90
C LEU A 478 -3.46 -10.90 0.48
N ALA A 479 -3.13 -9.65 0.19
CA ALA A 479 -1.78 -9.21 -0.11
C ALA A 479 -0.86 -9.34 1.13
N ASP A 480 -1.33 -8.85 2.29
CA ASP A 480 -0.64 -8.98 3.58
C ASP A 480 -0.39 -10.47 3.90
N ASP A 481 -1.43 -11.32 3.87
CA ASP A 481 -1.29 -12.77 4.14
C ASP A 481 -0.28 -13.44 3.22
N TYR A 482 -0.26 -13.01 1.96
CA TYR A 482 0.67 -13.55 0.97
C TYR A 482 2.12 -13.22 1.35
N GLY A 483 2.35 -12.02 1.89
CA GLY A 483 3.66 -11.52 2.35
C GLY A 483 4.09 -12.01 3.73
N THR A 484 3.17 -12.22 4.66
CA THR A 484 3.50 -12.36 6.09
C THR A 484 3.23 -13.75 6.68
N SER A 485 2.37 -14.55 6.06
CA SER A 485 1.84 -15.80 6.66
C SER A 485 2.89 -16.77 7.21
N SER A 486 4.04 -16.92 6.54
CA SER A 486 5.10 -17.84 6.98
C SER A 486 5.73 -17.40 8.31
N ASP A 487 6.03 -16.11 8.44
CA ASP A 487 6.71 -15.55 9.60
C ASP A 487 5.76 -15.39 10.79
N GLU A 488 4.51 -15.01 10.53
CA GLU A 488 3.45 -14.94 11.55
C GLU A 488 3.15 -16.31 12.15
N LEU A 489 3.02 -17.34 11.31
CA LEU A 489 2.79 -18.70 11.79
C LEU A 489 3.97 -19.21 12.63
N ALA A 490 5.21 -18.87 12.25
CA ALA A 490 6.40 -19.22 13.00
C ALA A 490 6.50 -18.51 14.37
N ARG A 491 5.99 -17.27 14.46
CA ARG A 491 5.90 -16.49 15.70
C ARG A 491 4.75 -16.91 16.61
N GLY A 492 3.76 -17.61 16.07
CA GLY A 492 2.60 -18.13 16.78
C GLY A 492 1.41 -17.19 16.67
N ASP A 493 0.64 -17.36 15.60
CA ASP A 493 -0.53 -16.55 15.28
C ASP A 493 -1.66 -17.46 14.73
N VAL A 494 -2.86 -16.91 14.52
CA VAL A 494 -3.98 -17.60 13.87
C VAL A 494 -3.61 -18.02 12.44
N PRO A 495 -4.18 -19.13 11.93
CA PRO A 495 -4.10 -19.45 10.51
C PRO A 495 -4.56 -18.26 9.66
N LYS A 496 -3.73 -17.87 8.69
CA LYS A 496 -4.03 -16.84 7.69
C LYS A 496 -4.74 -17.46 6.49
N SER A 497 -5.15 -16.66 5.49
CA SER A 497 -5.93 -17.17 4.34
C SER A 497 -5.31 -18.39 3.65
N ILE A 498 -3.97 -18.43 3.50
CA ILE A 498 -3.25 -19.56 2.92
C ILE A 498 -3.48 -20.84 3.74
N GLN A 499 -3.28 -20.77 5.07
CA GLN A 499 -3.46 -21.93 5.94
C GLN A 499 -4.93 -22.33 6.10
N CYS A 500 -5.85 -21.36 6.15
CA CYS A 500 -7.29 -21.64 6.16
C CYS A 500 -7.70 -22.44 4.91
N TYR A 501 -7.28 -22.01 3.73
CA TYR A 501 -7.59 -22.72 2.49
C TYR A 501 -6.94 -24.11 2.40
N MET A 502 -5.70 -24.25 2.90
CA MET A 502 -5.05 -25.56 3.03
C MET A 502 -5.85 -26.49 3.94
N ASN A 503 -6.38 -25.98 5.06
CA ASN A 503 -7.20 -26.78 5.98
C ASN A 503 -8.55 -27.16 5.37
N ASP A 504 -9.20 -26.23 4.65
CA ASP A 504 -10.51 -26.47 4.03
C ASP A 504 -10.46 -27.50 2.91
N THR A 505 -9.36 -27.55 2.15
CA THR A 505 -9.28 -28.31 0.89
C THR A 505 -8.23 -29.43 0.87
N GLY A 506 -7.31 -29.46 1.85
CA GLY A 506 -6.23 -30.44 1.92
C GLY A 506 -5.13 -30.28 0.87
N VAL A 507 -5.05 -29.12 0.20
CA VAL A 507 -4.04 -28.84 -0.84
C VAL A 507 -2.70 -28.38 -0.26
N SER A 508 -1.66 -28.36 -1.10
CA SER A 508 -0.34 -27.83 -0.73
C SER A 508 -0.36 -26.29 -0.64
N GLU A 509 0.62 -25.74 0.08
CA GLU A 509 0.81 -24.28 0.18
C GLU A 509 1.00 -23.62 -1.19
N GLU A 510 1.71 -24.27 -2.12
CA GLU A 510 1.87 -23.76 -3.50
C GLU A 510 0.53 -23.58 -4.21
N VAL A 511 -0.36 -24.57 -4.08
CA VAL A 511 -1.71 -24.51 -4.65
C VAL A 511 -2.55 -23.45 -3.95
N ALA A 512 -2.44 -23.32 -2.63
CA ALA A 512 -3.13 -22.30 -1.85
C ALA A 512 -2.67 -20.88 -2.22
N ARG A 513 -1.37 -20.64 -2.34
CA ARG A 513 -0.79 -19.35 -2.79
C ARG A 513 -1.25 -19.00 -4.20
N LYS A 514 -1.30 -19.98 -5.11
CA LYS A 514 -1.84 -19.79 -6.46
C LYS A 514 -3.34 -19.43 -6.42
N HIS A 515 -4.11 -20.06 -5.54
CA HIS A 515 -5.50 -19.73 -5.31
C HIS A 515 -5.67 -18.29 -4.81
N MET A 516 -4.90 -17.86 -3.80
CA MET A 516 -4.97 -16.48 -3.27
C MET A 516 -4.64 -15.42 -4.33
N LYS A 517 -3.66 -15.67 -5.20
CA LYS A 517 -3.39 -14.80 -6.36
C LYS A 517 -4.58 -14.70 -7.32
N GLY A 518 -5.23 -15.83 -7.61
CA GLY A 518 -6.44 -15.85 -8.42
C GLY A 518 -7.60 -15.10 -7.77
N LEU A 519 -7.79 -15.29 -6.47
CA LEU A 519 -8.83 -14.65 -5.67
C LEU A 519 -8.63 -13.11 -5.61
N MET A 520 -7.40 -12.64 -5.40
CA MET A 520 -7.07 -11.21 -5.49
C MET A 520 -7.44 -10.63 -6.85
N LYS A 521 -7.09 -11.31 -7.95
CA LYS A 521 -7.43 -10.85 -9.31
C LYS A 521 -8.94 -10.77 -9.53
N GLN A 522 -9.70 -11.77 -9.07
CA GLN A 522 -11.17 -11.75 -9.16
C GLN A 522 -11.78 -10.60 -8.35
N LYS A 523 -11.30 -10.38 -7.13
CA LYS A 523 -11.77 -9.27 -6.28
C LYS A 523 -11.40 -7.91 -6.88
N TRP A 524 -10.23 -7.77 -7.51
CA TRP A 524 -9.85 -6.57 -8.26
C TRP A 524 -10.86 -6.26 -9.37
N ALA A 525 -11.29 -7.25 -10.16
CA ALA A 525 -12.27 -7.02 -11.21
C ALA A 525 -13.61 -6.49 -10.66
N LYS A 526 -14.07 -7.02 -9.52
CA LYS A 526 -15.26 -6.53 -8.81
C LYS A 526 -15.05 -5.11 -8.26
N LEU A 527 -13.87 -4.83 -7.70
CA LEU A 527 -13.54 -3.52 -7.17
C LEU A 527 -13.50 -2.44 -8.27
N ILE A 528 -12.94 -2.76 -9.44
CA ILE A 528 -12.95 -1.87 -10.60
C ILE A 528 -14.38 -1.63 -11.09
N GLN A 529 -15.23 -2.65 -11.07
CA GLN A 529 -16.64 -2.51 -11.43
C GLN A 529 -17.37 -1.49 -10.55
N CYS A 530 -17.02 -1.39 -9.25
CA CYS A 530 -17.60 -0.38 -8.36
C CYS A 530 -17.37 1.07 -8.83
N ARG A 531 -16.34 1.34 -9.66
CA ARG A 531 -16.07 2.69 -10.21
C ARG A 531 -17.13 3.17 -11.18
N TYR A 532 -17.89 2.25 -11.79
CA TYR A 532 -18.91 2.55 -12.80
C TYR A 532 -20.31 2.67 -12.22
N SER A 533 -20.49 2.32 -10.95
CA SER A 533 -21.78 2.47 -10.28
C SER A 533 -22.10 3.95 -10.08
N LYS A 534 -23.25 4.38 -10.58
CA LYS A 534 -23.72 5.78 -10.46
C LYS A 534 -24.43 6.06 -9.14
N ASP A 535 -24.63 5.05 -8.31
CA ASP A 535 -25.55 5.09 -7.18
C ASP A 535 -24.87 5.35 -5.82
N TYR A 536 -23.55 5.60 -5.80
CA TYR A 536 -22.81 5.80 -4.54
C TYR A 536 -22.50 7.28 -4.26
N PRO A 537 -22.54 7.72 -2.99
CA PRO A 537 -22.31 9.13 -2.60
C PRO A 537 -20.82 9.56 -2.62
N LEU A 538 -19.93 8.77 -3.22
CA LEU A 538 -18.48 8.96 -3.21
C LEU A 538 -18.00 9.72 -4.46
N SER A 539 -17.02 10.62 -4.31
CA SER A 539 -16.39 11.27 -5.45
C SER A 539 -15.38 10.34 -6.12
N TRP A 540 -15.13 10.57 -7.42
CA TRP A 540 -14.11 9.82 -8.16
C TRP A 540 -12.72 9.91 -7.50
N SER A 541 -12.33 11.10 -7.03
CA SER A 541 -11.06 11.31 -6.34
C SER A 541 -10.94 10.45 -5.07
N PHE A 542 -12.04 10.25 -4.34
CA PHE A 542 -12.03 9.40 -3.15
C PHE A 542 -12.01 7.90 -3.51
N VAL A 543 -12.72 7.50 -4.57
CA VAL A 543 -12.61 6.13 -5.11
C VAL A 543 -11.15 5.80 -5.46
N GLU A 544 -10.41 6.75 -6.03
CA GLU A 544 -8.99 6.56 -6.33
C GLU A 544 -8.14 6.38 -5.07
N ILE A 545 -8.45 7.08 -3.98
CA ILE A 545 -7.79 6.89 -2.69
C ILE A 545 -8.01 5.46 -2.16
N ILE A 546 -9.22 4.91 -2.31
CA ILE A 546 -9.50 3.51 -1.93
C ILE A 546 -8.72 2.52 -2.81
N LEU A 547 -8.59 2.78 -4.12
CA LEU A 547 -7.75 1.93 -4.97
C LEU A 547 -6.26 2.04 -4.61
N ASN A 548 -5.81 3.23 -4.24
CA ASN A 548 -4.45 3.46 -3.79
C ASN A 548 -4.13 2.70 -2.50
N LEU A 549 -5.06 2.58 -1.55
CA LEU A 549 -4.91 1.67 -0.40
C LEU A 549 -4.55 0.25 -0.84
N VAL A 550 -5.25 -0.28 -1.84
CA VAL A 550 -5.00 -1.63 -2.36
C VAL A 550 -3.68 -1.71 -3.12
N ARG A 551 -3.35 -0.71 -3.95
CA ARG A 551 -2.05 -0.63 -4.62
C ARG A 551 -0.90 -0.56 -3.62
N THR A 552 -1.10 0.15 -2.51
CA THR A 552 -0.13 0.22 -1.42
C THR A 552 0.11 -1.15 -0.80
N SER A 553 -0.95 -1.92 -0.53
CA SER A 553 -0.80 -3.28 -0.04
C SER A 553 0.02 -4.18 -0.98
N HIS A 554 -0.21 -4.07 -2.29
CA HIS A 554 0.55 -4.84 -3.28
C HIS A 554 2.03 -4.46 -3.30
N CYS A 555 2.36 -3.17 -3.25
CA CYS A 555 3.76 -2.74 -3.23
C CYS A 555 4.48 -3.11 -1.93
N VAL A 556 3.79 -3.01 -0.78
CA VAL A 556 4.38 -3.28 0.54
C VAL A 556 4.59 -4.78 0.75
N TYR A 557 3.65 -5.62 0.32
CA TYR A 557 3.72 -7.07 0.50
C TYR A 557 4.13 -7.83 -0.77
N ASN A 558 4.75 -7.11 -1.72
CA ASN A 558 5.13 -7.68 -2.99
C ASN A 558 6.13 -8.83 -2.82
N ALA A 559 6.13 -9.75 -3.77
CA ALA A 559 7.06 -10.89 -3.85
C ALA A 559 7.06 -11.83 -2.62
N GLY A 560 6.10 -11.70 -1.70
CA GLY A 560 6.02 -12.55 -0.50
C GLY A 560 6.90 -12.04 0.65
N ASN A 561 7.24 -10.76 0.68
CA ASN A 561 8.00 -10.13 1.77
C ASN A 561 7.08 -9.28 2.66
N ASP A 562 7.41 -9.18 3.94
CA ASP A 562 6.79 -8.24 4.88
C ASP A 562 7.46 -6.86 4.81
N GLY A 563 7.08 -6.03 3.83
CA GLY A 563 7.65 -4.69 3.66
C GLY A 563 7.19 -3.66 4.71
N PHE A 564 6.27 -4.02 5.62
CA PHE A 564 5.87 -3.17 6.74
C PHE A 564 6.64 -3.53 8.01
N GLY A 565 6.66 -4.81 8.40
CA GLY A 565 7.40 -5.30 9.55
C GLY A 565 8.91 -5.31 9.33
N VAL A 566 9.37 -5.49 8.09
CA VAL A 566 10.76 -5.35 7.65
C VAL A 566 10.85 -4.20 6.66
N GLU A 567 11.21 -3.03 7.17
CA GLU A 567 11.24 -1.79 6.39
C GLU A 567 12.18 -1.88 5.18
N ASP A 568 11.67 -1.54 3.99
CA ASP A 568 12.44 -1.49 2.73
C ASP A 568 13.27 -0.19 2.67
N GLU A 569 14.55 -0.30 3.03
CA GLU A 569 15.48 0.82 3.09
C GLU A 569 15.64 1.52 1.73
N GLU A 570 15.76 0.75 0.64
CA GLU A 570 16.01 1.32 -0.69
C GLU A 570 14.79 2.13 -1.18
N ALA A 571 13.58 1.59 -0.99
CA ALA A 571 12.36 2.29 -1.32
C ALA A 571 12.19 3.57 -0.47
N LEU A 572 12.41 3.48 0.85
CA LEU A 572 12.26 4.62 1.76
C LEU A 572 13.26 5.75 1.45
N TYR A 573 14.52 5.41 1.19
CA TYR A 573 15.55 6.41 0.83
C TYR A 573 15.26 7.08 -0.51
N SER A 574 14.95 6.30 -1.55
CA SER A 574 14.69 6.84 -2.89
C SER A 574 13.44 7.73 -2.95
N LEU A 575 12.44 7.47 -2.11
CA LEU A 575 11.20 8.24 -2.08
C LEU A 575 11.31 9.50 -1.22
N PHE A 576 11.94 9.40 -0.04
CA PHE A 576 11.83 10.45 0.99
C PHE A 576 13.13 11.18 1.29
N ILE A 577 14.29 10.62 0.95
CA ILE A 577 15.59 11.14 1.38
C ILE A 577 16.41 11.65 0.19
N GLU A 578 16.55 10.84 -0.85
CA GLU A 578 17.41 11.12 -2.00
C GLU A 578 16.65 11.89 -3.09
N PRO A 579 17.02 13.16 -3.38
CA PRO A 579 16.39 13.91 -4.44
C PRO A 579 16.87 13.44 -5.81
N ILE A 580 16.02 13.60 -6.81
CA ILE A 580 16.33 13.26 -8.20
C ILE A 580 17.25 14.35 -8.81
N PRO A 581 18.38 13.98 -9.45
CA PRO A 581 19.23 14.94 -10.13
C PRO A 581 18.52 15.66 -11.29
N LEU A 582 18.60 17.00 -11.34
CA LEU A 582 17.91 17.85 -12.33
C LEU A 582 18.73 18.19 -13.59
N GLN A 583 19.75 17.40 -13.94
CA GLN A 583 20.73 17.75 -14.99
C GLN A 583 20.11 18.27 -16.30
#